data_AF-A0A8T0NMJ1-F1
#
_entry.id   AF-A0A8T0NMJ1-F1
#
_cell.length_a   1.000
_cell.length_b   1.000
_cell.length_c   1.000
_cell.angle_alpha   90.00
_cell.angle_beta   90.00
_cell.angle_gamma   90.00
#
_symmetry.space_group_name_H-M   'P 1'
#
loop_
_entity.id
_entity.type
_entity.pdbx_description
1 polymer ?
#
loop_
_entity_poly.entity_id
_entity_poly.type
_entity_poly.pdbx_seq_one_letter_code
_entity_poly.pdbx_strand_id
1 'polypeptide(L)'
;MAAPPPAPPPTLKPEIGADGLARDSPVIAYTEKVILEEQLQLKKYIQENYSKIREVEKELENLTFEMKLTAGPKKAALEHLRKKIEMSTEKIRLAKVKEEQAKKAWEAAAQIVKDEENAKQKLCDDLNHLVQESAATQYTRLEELKKRLESLNPSRASVDVSLQYLSCPCHKILPLQLAL
;
A
#
# COMPACT_ATOMS: atom_id res chain seq x y z
N MET A 1 41.13 27.71 70.30
CA MET A 1 40.49 28.25 71.52
C MET A 1 39.07 27.70 71.56
N ALA A 2 38.72 26.92 72.58
CA ALA A 2 37.40 26.27 72.70
C ALA A 2 36.37 27.28 73.22
N ALA A 3 35.18 27.29 72.64
CA ALA A 3 34.07 28.12 73.09
C ALA A 3 33.63 27.69 74.51
N PRO A 4 33.32 28.64 75.42
CA PRO A 4 32.86 28.32 76.76
C PRO A 4 31.52 27.55 76.69
N PRO A 5 31.27 26.62 77.63
CA PRO A 5 30.03 25.84 77.66
C PRO A 5 28.81 26.77 77.81
N PRO A 6 27.68 26.44 77.17
CA PRO A 6 26.45 27.23 77.29
C PRO A 6 26.03 27.31 78.76
N ALA A 7 25.68 28.52 79.21
CA ALA A 7 25.24 28.76 80.58
C ALA A 7 24.06 27.84 80.93
N PRO A 8 24.01 27.27 82.15
CA PRO A 8 22.90 26.43 82.57
C PRO A 8 21.58 27.20 82.47
N PRO A 9 20.49 26.56 81.99
CA PRO A 9 19.22 27.23 81.83
C PRO A 9 18.74 27.81 83.18
N PRO A 10 18.16 29.02 83.19
CA PRO A 10 17.67 29.64 84.42
C PRO A 10 16.69 28.68 85.09
N THR A 11 17.03 28.26 86.30
CA THR A 11 16.20 27.34 87.08
C THR A 11 15.00 28.13 87.59
N LEU A 12 13.90 28.12 86.82
CA LEU A 12 12.63 28.72 87.22
C LEU A 12 12.09 27.91 88.40
N LYS A 13 12.30 28.40 89.62
CA LYS A 13 11.79 27.78 90.84
C LYS A 13 10.26 27.95 90.87
N PRO A 14 9.48 26.94 91.28
CA PRO A 14 8.04 27.08 91.48
C PRO A 14 7.72 28.24 92.43
N GLU A 15 6.73 29.05 92.11
CA GLU A 15 6.31 30.17 92.95
C GLU A 15 5.43 29.61 94.08
N ILE A 16 5.91 29.65 95.32
CA ILE A 16 5.19 29.09 96.47
C ILE A 16 4.13 30.10 96.92
N GLY A 17 2.86 29.72 96.80
CA GLY A 17 1.73 30.55 97.22
C GLY A 17 1.70 30.77 98.74
N ALA A 18 0.91 31.75 99.19
CA ALA A 18 0.72 32.05 100.62
C ALA A 18 0.13 30.88 101.44
N ASP A 19 -0.37 29.85 100.76
CA ASP A 19 -0.88 28.57 101.27
C ASP A 19 0.20 27.48 101.40
N GLY A 20 1.45 27.78 101.04
CA GLY A 20 2.57 26.83 101.04
C GLY A 20 2.56 25.84 99.87
N LEU A 21 1.66 26.02 98.89
CA LEU A 21 1.56 25.16 97.73
C LEU A 21 2.42 25.71 96.58
N ALA A 22 3.20 24.85 95.94
CA ALA A 22 3.96 25.19 94.75
C ALA A 22 2.99 25.46 93.58
N ARG A 23 3.01 26.67 93.02
CA ARG A 23 2.27 27.03 91.82
C ARG A 23 3.23 27.14 90.63
N ASP A 24 2.82 26.59 89.50
CA ASP A 24 3.58 26.72 88.27
C ASP A 24 3.56 28.17 87.80
N SER A 25 4.72 28.66 87.35
CA SER A 25 4.82 29.99 86.76
C SER A 25 3.89 30.05 85.55
N PRO A 26 3.01 31.07 85.43
CA PRO A 26 2.05 31.19 84.31
C PRO A 26 2.71 31.09 82.92
N VAL A 27 3.97 31.52 82.82
CA VAL A 27 4.78 31.44 81.59
C VAL A 27 5.17 29.99 81.27
N ILE A 28 5.49 29.18 82.28
CA ILE A 28 5.83 27.76 82.10
C ILE A 28 4.60 26.98 81.64
N ALA A 29 3.47 27.14 82.33
CA ALA A 29 2.21 26.47 81.97
C ALA A 29 1.75 26.85 80.55
N TYR A 30 1.91 28.12 80.14
CA TYR A 30 1.62 28.55 78.79
C TYR A 30 2.56 27.92 77.75
N THR A 31 3.87 27.88 78.04
CA THR A 31 4.87 27.29 77.13
C THR A 31 4.65 25.78 76.96
N GLU A 32 4.36 25.06 78.04
CA GLU A 32 4.03 23.63 77.99
C GLU A 32 2.78 23.35 77.16
N LYS A 33 1.75 24.20 77.27
CA LYS A 33 0.54 24.10 76.45
C LYS A 33 0.86 24.25 74.96
N VAL A 34 1.69 25.24 74.59
CA VAL A 34 2.12 25.45 73.19
C VAL A 34 2.89 24.23 72.67
N ILE A 35 3.83 23.71 73.45
CA ILE A 35 4.61 22.51 73.08
C ILE A 35 3.69 21.29 72.87
N LEU A 36 2.70 21.09 73.74
CA LEU A 36 1.73 20.00 73.61
C LEU A 36 0.87 20.14 72.35
N GLU A 37 0.45 21.36 72.02
CA GLU A 37 -0.30 21.64 70.79
C GLU A 37 0.54 21.38 69.53
N GLU A 38 1.82 21.79 69.51
CA GLU A 38 2.74 21.51 68.41
C GLU A 38 3.04 20.02 68.26
N GLN A 39 3.25 19.30 69.37
CA GLN A 39 3.42 17.85 69.37
C GLN A 39 2.19 17.13 68.82
N LEU A 40 0.99 17.61 69.16
CA LEU A 40 -0.25 17.08 68.63
C LEU A 40 -0.38 17.33 67.13
N GLN A 41 -0.06 18.53 66.65
CA GLN A 41 -0.05 18.84 65.22
C GLN A 41 0.98 18.01 64.46
N LEU A 42 2.18 17.85 64.99
CA LEU A 42 3.23 17.05 64.37
C LEU A 42 2.80 15.59 64.22
N LYS A 43 2.18 15.00 65.24
CA LYS A 43 1.62 13.64 65.17
C LYS A 43 0.56 13.50 64.08
N LYS A 44 -0.36 14.47 63.96
CA LYS A 44 -1.37 14.49 62.89
C LYS A 44 -0.72 14.57 61.51
N TYR A 45 0.23 15.48 61.32
CA TYR A 45 0.96 15.65 60.06
C TYR A 45 1.71 14.37 59.65
N ILE A 46 2.37 13.72 60.61
CA ILE A 46 3.06 12.45 60.36
C ILE A 46 2.06 11.37 59.95
N GLN A 47 0.94 11.22 60.67
CA GLN A 47 -0.11 10.26 60.36
C GLN A 47 -0.73 10.48 58.97
N GLU A 48 -0.98 11.74 58.61
CA GLU A 48 -1.48 12.10 57.28
C GLU A 48 -0.47 11.77 56.18
N ASN A 49 0.83 12.07 56.38
CA ASN A 49 1.85 11.70 55.40
C ASN A 49 1.98 10.19 55.22
N TYR A 50 1.98 9.42 56.30
CA TYR A 50 1.99 7.95 56.20
C TYR A 50 0.74 7.42 55.48
N SER A 51 -0.41 8.07 55.65
CA SER A 51 -1.63 7.69 54.94
C SER A 51 -1.53 7.99 53.44
N LYS A 52 -1.02 9.18 53.07
CA LYS A 52 -0.76 9.55 51.67
C LYS A 52 0.25 8.63 51.00
N ILE A 53 1.33 8.28 51.68
CA ILE A 53 2.34 7.34 51.16
C ILE A 53 1.68 6.00 50.82
N ARG A 54 0.88 5.45 51.73
CA ARG A 54 0.16 4.18 51.49
C ARG A 54 -0.82 4.27 50.33
N GLU A 55 -1.54 5.39 50.18
CA GLU A 55 -2.44 5.60 49.06
C GLU A 55 -1.68 5.63 47.72
N VAL A 56 -0.55 6.34 47.67
CA VAL A 56 0.31 6.41 46.49
C VAL A 56 0.91 5.03 46.16
N GLU A 57 1.39 4.30 47.15
CA GLU A 57 1.92 2.94 46.97
C GLU A 57 0.86 2.00 46.37
N LYS A 58 -0.37 2.07 46.88
CA LYS A 58 -1.50 1.30 46.36
C LYS A 58 -1.84 1.68 44.92
N GLU A 59 -1.83 2.96 44.59
CA GLU A 59 -2.10 3.43 43.22
C GLU A 59 -0.99 3.00 42.25
N LEU A 60 0.28 3.02 42.68
CA LEU A 60 1.40 2.52 41.89
C LEU A 60 1.30 1.01 41.62
N GLU A 61 0.87 0.21 42.61
CA GLU A 61 0.59 -1.21 42.41
C GLU A 61 -0.54 -1.42 41.40
N ASN A 62 -1.65 -0.68 41.52
CA ASN A 62 -2.77 -0.74 40.58
C ASN A 62 -2.33 -0.41 39.15
N LEU A 63 -1.64 0.72 38.95
CA LEU A 63 -1.13 1.14 37.64
C LEU A 63 -0.17 0.10 37.04
N THR A 64 0.71 -0.48 37.87
CA THR A 64 1.64 -1.54 37.44
C THR A 64 0.87 -2.77 36.97
N PHE A 65 -0.21 -3.14 37.67
CA PHE A 65 -1.05 -4.27 37.30
C PHE A 65 -1.80 -4.02 35.98
N GLU A 66 -2.41 -2.84 35.81
CA GLU A 66 -3.06 -2.46 34.55
C GLU A 66 -2.11 -2.47 33.35
N MET A 67 -0.87 -1.99 33.54
CA MET A 67 0.15 -2.01 32.49
C MET A 67 0.50 -3.46 32.08
N LYS A 68 0.57 -4.40 33.03
CA LYS A 68 0.80 -5.82 32.74
C LYS A 68 -0.37 -6.44 31.97
N LEU A 69 -1.61 -6.11 32.35
CA LEU A 69 -2.82 -6.61 31.69
C LEU A 69 -2.96 -6.07 30.26
N THR A 70 -2.58 -4.81 30.02
CA THR A 70 -2.68 -4.18 28.70
C THR A 70 -1.54 -4.57 27.76
N ALA A 71 -0.34 -4.85 28.27
CA ALA A 71 0.82 -5.17 27.44
C ALA A 71 0.73 -6.53 26.72
N GLY A 72 0.19 -7.57 27.38
CA GLY A 72 0.16 -8.93 26.83
C GLY A 72 -0.71 -9.08 25.56
N PRO A 73 -2.02 -8.81 25.64
CA PRO A 73 -2.93 -8.94 24.49
C PRO A 73 -2.53 -8.07 23.31
N LYS A 74 -2.09 -6.82 23.56
CA LYS A 74 -1.63 -5.90 22.53
C LYS A 74 -0.37 -6.42 21.83
N LYS A 75 0.60 -6.95 22.57
CA LYS A 75 1.83 -7.52 22.00
C LYS A 75 1.55 -8.76 21.16
N ALA A 76 0.66 -9.65 21.61
CA ALA A 76 0.26 -10.83 20.86
C ALA A 76 -0.45 -10.47 19.54
N ALA A 77 -1.35 -9.49 19.56
CA ALA A 77 -2.04 -9.01 18.37
C ALA A 77 -1.05 -8.39 17.35
N LEU A 78 -0.11 -7.55 17.83
CA LEU A 78 0.93 -6.96 16.98
C LEU A 78 1.83 -8.01 16.33
N GLU A 79 2.26 -9.01 17.10
CA GLU A 79 3.10 -10.10 16.59
C GLU A 79 2.36 -10.97 15.56
N HIS A 80 1.07 -11.24 15.78
CA HIS A 80 0.24 -11.94 14.81
C HIS A 80 0.10 -11.17 13.49
N LEU A 81 -0.14 -9.85 13.56
CA LEU A 81 -0.19 -9.00 12.37
C LEU A 81 1.15 -8.94 11.64
N ARG A 82 2.26 -8.84 12.37
CA ARG A 82 3.62 -8.90 11.81
C ARG A 82 3.83 -10.19 11.00
N LYS A 83 3.52 -11.35 11.58
CA LYS A 83 3.63 -12.65 10.89
C LYS A 83 2.74 -12.74 9.65
N LYS A 84 1.51 -12.22 9.73
CA LYS A 84 0.61 -12.15 8.57
C LYS A 84 1.19 -11.31 7.43
N ILE A 85 1.78 -10.16 7.75
CA ILE A 85 2.43 -9.29 6.77
C ILE A 85 3.60 -10.02 6.11
N GLU A 86 4.46 -10.68 6.89
CA GLU A 86 5.61 -11.41 6.38
C GLU A 86 5.21 -12.54 5.42
N MET A 87 4.22 -13.36 5.80
CA MET A 87 3.66 -14.38 4.91
C MET A 87 3.04 -13.78 3.64
N SER A 88 2.34 -12.65 3.76
CA SER A 88 1.73 -11.97 2.60
C SER A 88 2.81 -11.44 1.64
N THR A 89 3.87 -10.86 2.17
CA THR A 89 5.02 -10.36 1.39
C THR A 89 5.68 -11.49 0.61
N GLU A 90 5.88 -12.65 1.23
CA GLU A 90 6.48 -13.79 0.52
C GLU A 90 5.55 -14.35 -0.57
N LYS A 91 4.24 -14.42 -0.32
CA LYS A 91 3.26 -14.78 -1.36
C LYS A 91 3.29 -13.82 -2.54
N ILE A 92 3.37 -12.52 -2.28
CA ILE A 92 3.48 -11.49 -3.33
C ILE A 92 4.78 -11.68 -4.13
N ARG A 93 5.90 -11.96 -3.46
CA ARG A 93 7.18 -12.21 -4.12
C ARG A 93 7.09 -13.39 -5.10
N LEU A 94 6.52 -14.50 -4.65
CA LEU A 94 6.33 -15.69 -5.50
C LEU A 94 5.37 -15.42 -6.67
N ALA A 95 4.29 -14.67 -6.44
CA ALA A 95 3.36 -14.27 -7.49
C ALA A 95 4.04 -13.40 -8.56
N LYS A 96 4.86 -12.42 -8.15
CA LYS A 96 5.62 -11.55 -9.07
C LYS A 96 6.60 -12.33 -9.94
N VAL A 97 7.27 -13.34 -9.40
CA VAL A 97 8.16 -14.20 -10.19
C VAL A 97 7.37 -14.95 -11.27
N LYS A 98 6.18 -15.46 -10.94
CA LYS A 98 5.31 -16.13 -11.91
C LYS A 98 4.75 -15.17 -12.96
N GLU A 99 4.36 -13.97 -12.53
CA GLU A 99 3.91 -12.89 -13.43
C GLU A 99 4.99 -12.55 -14.45
N GLU A 100 6.24 -12.35 -14.01
CA GLU A 100 7.35 -12.04 -14.89
C GLU A 100 7.68 -13.19 -15.88
N GLN A 101 7.58 -14.44 -15.43
CA GLN A 101 7.74 -15.60 -16.31
C GLN A 101 6.64 -15.68 -17.37
N ALA A 102 5.37 -15.47 -16.97
CA ALA A 102 4.25 -15.47 -17.90
C ALA A 102 4.36 -14.33 -18.92
N LYS A 103 4.82 -13.15 -18.48
CA LYS A 103 5.08 -12.01 -19.35
C LYS A 103 6.11 -12.33 -20.43
N LYS A 104 7.25 -12.93 -20.06
CA LYS A 104 8.28 -13.34 -21.02
C LYS A 104 7.77 -14.35 -22.04
N ALA A 105 6.99 -15.33 -21.59
CA ALA A 105 6.37 -16.32 -22.48
C ALA A 105 5.38 -15.67 -23.45
N TRP A 106 4.57 -14.72 -22.96
CA TRP A 106 3.64 -13.96 -23.79
C TRP A 106 4.37 -13.08 -24.82
N GLU A 107 5.44 -12.38 -24.42
CA GLU A 107 6.25 -11.55 -25.32
C GLU A 107 6.88 -12.40 -26.44
N ALA A 108 7.41 -13.58 -26.10
CA ALA A 108 7.96 -14.51 -27.09
C ALA A 108 6.89 -15.00 -28.07
N ALA A 109 5.71 -15.38 -27.57
CA ALA A 109 4.59 -15.81 -28.42
C ALA A 109 4.08 -14.68 -29.32
N ALA A 110 3.98 -13.45 -28.79
CA ALA A 110 3.57 -12.28 -29.56
C ALA A 110 4.55 -11.94 -30.67
N GLN A 111 5.85 -12.11 -30.43
CA GLN A 111 6.88 -11.91 -31.45
C GLN A 111 6.74 -12.93 -32.59
N ILE A 112 6.49 -14.20 -32.29
CA ILE A 112 6.24 -15.24 -33.30
C ILE A 112 5.04 -14.88 -34.18
N VAL A 113 3.92 -14.48 -33.56
CA VAL A 113 2.72 -14.07 -34.32
C VAL A 113 3.04 -12.93 -35.27
N LYS A 114 3.75 -11.91 -34.80
CA LYS A 114 4.16 -10.77 -35.61
C LYS A 114 5.06 -11.19 -36.79
N ASP A 115 6.00 -12.11 -36.56
CA ASP A 115 6.90 -12.59 -37.60
C ASP A 115 6.14 -13.39 -38.67
N GLU A 116 5.19 -14.23 -38.28
CA GLU A 116 4.29 -14.95 -39.19
C GLU A 116 3.36 -14.01 -39.97
N GLU A 117 2.82 -12.97 -39.32
CA GLU A 117 2.02 -11.95 -40.00
C GLU A 117 2.83 -11.19 -41.05
N ASN A 118 4.08 -10.85 -40.74
CA ASN A 118 4.99 -10.20 -41.70
C ASN A 118 5.36 -11.13 -42.86
N ALA A 119 5.63 -12.41 -42.58
CA ALA A 119 5.93 -13.40 -43.61
C ALA A 119 4.72 -13.60 -44.54
N LYS A 120 3.51 -13.71 -43.98
CA LYS A 120 2.27 -13.77 -44.75
C LYS A 120 2.10 -12.53 -45.62
N GLN A 121 2.33 -11.33 -45.07
CA GLN A 121 2.16 -10.09 -45.84
C GLN A 121 3.08 -10.07 -47.07
N LYS A 122 4.34 -10.46 -46.92
CA LYS A 122 5.28 -10.58 -48.06
C LYS A 122 4.78 -11.55 -49.12
N LEU A 123 4.26 -12.71 -48.73
CA LEU A 123 3.70 -13.67 -49.67
C LEU A 123 2.46 -13.12 -50.41
N CYS A 124 1.62 -12.35 -49.72
CA CYS A 124 0.50 -11.66 -50.34
C CYS A 124 0.98 -10.63 -51.37
N ASP A 125 2.02 -9.86 -51.04
CA ASP A 125 2.60 -8.86 -51.94
C ASP A 125 3.23 -9.53 -53.17
N ASP A 126 4.01 -10.61 -52.98
CA ASP A 126 4.63 -11.38 -54.07
C ASP A 126 3.57 -12.01 -55.00
N LEU A 127 2.49 -12.58 -54.42
CA LEU A 127 1.39 -13.14 -55.19
C LEU A 127 0.68 -12.06 -56.02
N ASN A 128 0.42 -10.90 -55.42
CA ASN A 128 -0.19 -9.77 -56.13
C ASN A 128 0.69 -9.32 -57.30
N HIS A 129 2.01 -9.26 -57.09
CA HIS A 129 2.95 -8.91 -58.15
C HIS A 129 2.91 -9.93 -59.29
N LEU A 130 2.98 -11.22 -58.98
CA LEU A 130 2.95 -12.29 -59.98
C LEU A 130 1.63 -12.29 -60.78
N VAL A 131 0.50 -12.03 -60.13
CA VAL A 131 -0.81 -11.90 -60.80
C VAL A 131 -0.80 -10.73 -61.79
N GLN A 132 -0.26 -9.58 -61.38
CA GLN A 132 -0.16 -8.41 -62.24
C GLN A 132 0.78 -8.65 -63.44
N GLU A 133 1.96 -9.23 -63.21
CA GLU A 133 2.92 -9.57 -64.26
C GLU A 133 2.36 -10.60 -65.26
N SER A 134 1.68 -11.63 -64.74
CA SER A 134 1.04 -12.66 -65.56
C SER A 134 -0.06 -12.07 -66.42
N ALA A 135 -0.93 -11.22 -65.85
CA ALA A 135 -1.96 -10.52 -66.59
C ALA A 135 -1.35 -9.63 -67.68
N ALA A 136 -0.34 -8.82 -67.36
CA ALA A 136 0.34 -7.95 -68.33
C ALA A 136 0.98 -8.73 -69.49
N THR A 137 1.63 -9.85 -69.18
CA THR A 137 2.23 -10.75 -70.18
C THR A 137 1.16 -11.36 -71.08
N GLN A 138 0.06 -11.86 -70.49
CA GLN A 138 -1.06 -12.43 -71.24
C GLN A 138 -1.73 -11.39 -72.15
N TYR A 139 -1.98 -10.17 -71.67
CA TYR A 139 -2.54 -9.09 -72.47
C TYR A 139 -1.62 -8.69 -73.63
N THR A 140 -0.32 -8.54 -73.38
CA THR A 140 0.65 -8.24 -74.43
C THR A 140 0.64 -9.31 -75.52
N ARG A 141 0.60 -10.59 -75.12
CA ARG A 141 0.54 -11.71 -76.06
C ARG A 141 -0.75 -11.73 -76.86
N LEU A 142 -1.89 -11.43 -76.24
CA LEU A 142 -3.18 -11.33 -76.93
C LEU A 142 -3.16 -10.20 -77.98
N GLU A 143 -2.62 -9.03 -77.64
CA GLU A 143 -2.48 -7.92 -78.58
C GLU A 143 -1.55 -8.24 -79.75
N GLU A 144 -0.44 -8.97 -79.51
CA GLU A 144 0.42 -9.47 -80.60
C GLU A 144 -0.32 -10.42 -81.53
N LEU A 145 -1.04 -11.40 -80.98
CA LEU A 145 -1.80 -12.37 -81.77
C LEU A 145 -2.92 -11.69 -82.57
N LYS A 146 -3.61 -10.73 -81.96
CA LYS A 146 -4.61 -9.89 -82.63
C LYS A 146 -4.01 -9.15 -83.84
N LYS A 147 -2.88 -8.45 -83.64
CA LYS A 147 -2.18 -7.75 -84.74
C LYS A 147 -1.74 -8.69 -85.86
N ARG A 148 -1.22 -9.89 -85.53
CA ARG A 148 -0.86 -10.91 -86.52
C ARG A 148 -2.09 -11.38 -87.30
N LEU A 149 -3.21 -11.62 -86.63
CA LEU A 149 -4.45 -12.03 -87.26
C LEU A 149 -4.98 -10.96 -88.22
N GLU A 150 -4.93 -9.68 -87.82
CA GLU A 150 -5.27 -8.53 -88.66
C GLU A 150 -4.38 -8.46 -89.92
N SER A 151 -3.07 -8.67 -89.78
CA SER A 151 -2.14 -8.66 -90.94
C SER A 151 -2.35 -9.79 -91.94
N LEU A 152 -2.84 -10.95 -91.49
CA LEU A 152 -3.11 -12.11 -92.34
C LEU A 152 -4.47 -12.03 -93.05
N ASN A 153 -5.34 -11.12 -92.62
CA ASN A 153 -6.64 -10.84 -93.22
C ASN A 153 -6.75 -9.38 -93.71
N PRO A 154 -5.87 -8.92 -94.64
CA PRO A 154 -5.89 -7.53 -95.11
C PRO A 154 -7.21 -7.17 -95.81
N SER A 155 -7.93 -8.15 -96.38
CA SER A 155 -9.21 -7.97 -97.07
C SER A 155 -10.41 -7.69 -96.16
N ARG A 156 -10.27 -7.74 -94.83
CA ARG A 156 -11.30 -7.31 -93.87
C ARG A 156 -11.06 -5.91 -93.30
N ALA A 157 -9.92 -5.28 -93.57
CA ALA A 157 -9.66 -3.90 -93.14
C ALA A 157 -10.56 -2.86 -93.86
N SER A 158 -11.17 -3.23 -94.99
CA SER A 158 -12.08 -2.38 -95.76
C SER A 158 -13.57 -2.59 -95.45
N VAL A 159 -13.90 -3.43 -94.47
CA VAL A 159 -15.29 -3.66 -94.06
C VAL A 159 -15.48 -3.04 -92.67
N ASP A 160 -15.57 -1.72 -92.67
CA ASP A 160 -16.25 -0.96 -91.62
C ASP A 160 -17.74 -1.34 -91.65
N VAL A 161 -18.07 -2.53 -91.14
CA VAL A 161 -19.45 -2.97 -90.93
C VAL A 161 -19.71 -2.93 -89.46
N SER A 162 -20.29 -1.82 -89.01
CA SER A 162 -21.65 -1.80 -88.45
C SER A 162 -22.17 -3.19 -88.03
N LEU A 163 -21.55 -3.83 -87.03
CA LEU A 163 -22.19 -4.87 -86.24
C LEU A 163 -22.83 -4.21 -85.03
N GLN A 164 -23.84 -3.43 -85.39
CA GLN A 164 -25.00 -3.15 -84.58
C GLN A 164 -25.61 -4.49 -84.14
N TYR A 165 -25.68 -4.70 -82.83
CA TYR A 165 -26.61 -5.60 -82.13
C TYR A 165 -27.00 -6.90 -82.86
N LEU A 166 -26.26 -7.98 -82.66
CA LEU A 166 -26.88 -9.30 -82.58
C LEU A 166 -26.85 -9.79 -81.14
N SER A 167 -27.95 -9.48 -80.45
CA SER A 167 -28.50 -10.27 -79.36
C SER A 167 -28.42 -11.76 -79.70
N CYS A 168 -27.83 -12.56 -78.81
CA CYS A 168 -28.29 -13.94 -78.63
C CYS A 168 -28.30 -14.30 -77.14
N PRO A 169 -29.43 -14.79 -76.60
CA PRO A 169 -29.65 -14.99 -75.18
C PRO A 169 -29.29 -16.42 -74.78
N CYS A 170 -28.42 -16.60 -73.77
CA CYS A 170 -28.46 -17.71 -72.81
C CYS A 170 -27.17 -17.74 -71.96
N HIS A 171 -27.21 -17.15 -70.76
CA HIS A 171 -26.96 -17.90 -69.53
C HIS A 171 -27.23 -16.97 -68.34
N LYS A 172 -28.32 -17.27 -67.62
CA LYS A 172 -28.52 -16.77 -66.26
C LYS A 172 -27.45 -17.42 -65.39
N ILE A 173 -26.65 -16.62 -64.70
CA ILE A 173 -26.03 -17.05 -63.45
C ILE A 173 -26.43 -15.99 -62.42
N LEU A 174 -27.21 -16.44 -61.42
CA LEU A 174 -27.59 -15.65 -60.25
C LEU A 174 -26.33 -15.18 -59.50
N PRO A 175 -26.37 -14.02 -58.83
CA PRO A 175 -25.36 -13.70 -57.83
C PRO A 175 -25.60 -14.57 -56.60
N LEU A 176 -24.67 -15.47 -56.29
CA LEU A 176 -24.54 -15.96 -54.91
C LEU A 176 -23.91 -14.82 -54.10
N GLN A 177 -24.76 -14.05 -53.43
CA GLN A 177 -24.41 -13.51 -52.13
C GLN A 177 -24.14 -14.71 -51.21
N LEU A 178 -22.94 -14.80 -50.66
CA LEU A 178 -22.74 -15.49 -49.41
C LEU A 178 -22.23 -14.47 -48.40
N ALA A 179 -23.14 -14.14 -47.48
CA ALA A 179 -22.84 -13.52 -46.21
C ALA A 179 -22.39 -14.61 -45.22
N LEU A 180 -21.28 -14.34 -44.53
CA LEU A 180 -20.78 -14.79 -43.22
C LEU A 180 -19.27 -15.02 -43.26
#